data_AF-A0A1S3Y8Y0-F1
#
_entry.id   AF-A0A1S3Y8Y0-F1
#
_cell.length_a   1.000
_cell.length_b   1.000
_cell.length_c   1.000
_cell.angle_alpha   90.00
_cell.angle_beta   90.00
_cell.angle_gamma   90.00
#
_symmetry.space_group_name_H-M   'P 1'
#
loop_
_entity.id
_entity.type
_entity.pdbx_description
1 polymer ?
#
loop_
_entity_poly.entity_id
_entity_poly.type
_entity_poly.pdbx_seq_one_letter_code
_entity_poly.pdbx_strand_id
1 'polypeptide(L)'
;MAGESYENATNGGAKKEFNPDERIRSGFAYFKTEKYDKDPELYDELAKDQSPKFLVFACSDSRVCPSHILNFQPGEAFLVRNIANMVPPYDQ
;
A
#
# COMPACT_ATOMS: atom_id res chain seq x y z
N MET A 1 39.87 30.18 -22.78
CA MET A 1 38.43 30.46 -22.63
C MET A 1 37.87 29.40 -21.71
N ALA A 2 37.76 29.75 -20.43
CA ALA A 2 37.19 28.91 -19.39
C ALA A 2 36.00 29.67 -18.80
N GLY A 3 34.86 29.00 -18.76
CA GLY A 3 33.51 29.53 -18.54
C GLY A 3 32.63 28.55 -19.31
N GLU A 4 31.83 27.71 -18.68
CA GLU A 4 30.66 28.15 -17.93
C GLU A 4 30.54 27.52 -16.54
N SER A 5 30.00 28.35 -15.67
CA SER A 5 29.78 28.24 -14.25
C SER A 5 28.78 27.15 -13.86
N TYR A 6 29.12 26.41 -12.80
CA TYR A 6 28.17 25.70 -11.96
C TYR A 6 27.20 26.71 -11.32
N GLU A 7 26.00 26.84 -11.87
CA GLU A 7 24.91 27.58 -11.22
C GLU A 7 24.29 26.73 -10.11
N ASN A 8 24.72 27.02 -8.88
CA ASN A 8 24.04 26.60 -7.66
C ASN A 8 22.69 27.32 -7.55
N ALA A 9 21.61 26.67 -7.99
CA ALA A 9 20.26 27.08 -7.64
C ALA A 9 19.99 26.69 -6.17
N THR A 10 20.37 27.58 -5.26
CA THR A 10 19.72 27.69 -3.96
C THR A 10 18.27 28.11 -4.19
N ASN A 11 17.36 27.15 -4.26
CA ASN A 11 15.94 27.46 -4.15
C ASN A 11 15.41 26.89 -2.84
N GLY A 12 15.33 27.79 -1.85
CA GLY A 12 14.63 27.61 -0.58
C GLY A 12 13.13 27.49 -0.79
N GLY A 13 12.70 26.43 -1.49
CA GLY A 13 11.33 25.97 -1.43
C GLY A 13 11.10 25.42 -0.03
N ALA A 14 10.30 26.12 0.77
CA ALA A 14 9.78 25.55 2.01
C ALA A 14 9.23 24.15 1.68
N LYS A 15 9.82 23.10 2.24
CA LYS A 15 9.29 21.74 2.08
C LYS A 15 7.85 21.79 2.57
N LYS A 16 6.89 21.55 1.67
CA LYS A 16 5.47 21.45 2.05
C LYS A 16 5.42 20.42 3.19
N GLU A 17 4.91 20.86 4.34
CA GLU A 17 4.76 19.99 5.50
C GLU A 17 3.90 18.79 5.12
N PHE A 18 4.29 17.60 5.59
CA PHE A 18 3.55 16.38 5.29
C PHE A 18 2.19 16.42 5.98
N ASN A 19 1.12 16.31 5.20
CA ASN A 19 -0.24 16.20 5.72
C ASN A 19 -0.74 14.74 5.60
N PRO A 20 -0.91 14.02 6.73
CA PRO A 20 -1.34 12.63 6.72
C PRO A 20 -2.78 12.46 6.20
N ASP A 21 -3.68 13.38 6.54
CA ASP A 21 -5.07 13.33 6.11
C ASP A 21 -5.21 13.49 4.59
N GLU A 22 -4.48 14.44 4.01
CA GLU A 22 -4.40 14.65 2.56
C GLU A 22 -3.84 13.41 1.86
N ARG A 23 -2.81 12.78 2.43
CA ARG A 23 -2.20 11.57 1.87
C ARG A 23 -3.14 10.37 1.87
N ILE A 24 -3.92 10.17 2.92
CA ILE A 24 -4.91 9.08 3.01
C ILE A 24 -6.04 9.32 2.00
N ARG A 25 -6.58 10.54 1.95
CA ARG A 25 -7.67 10.90 1.03
C ARG A 25 -7.28 10.75 -0.43
N SER A 26 -6.12 11.29 -0.82
CA SER A 26 -5.62 11.16 -2.19
C SER A 26 -5.29 9.71 -2.56
N GLY A 27 -4.77 8.92 -1.61
CA GLY A 27 -4.51 7.49 -1.81
C GLY A 27 -5.77 6.68 -2.08
N PHE A 28 -6.84 6.93 -1.31
CA PHE A 28 -8.13 6.28 -1.54
C PHE A 28 -8.76 6.72 -2.87
N ALA A 29 -8.72 8.02 -3.19
CA ALA A 29 -9.22 8.53 -4.46
C ALA A 29 -8.53 7.85 -5.66
N TYR A 30 -7.20 7.70 -5.60
CA TYR A 30 -6.45 6.95 -6.59
C TYR A 30 -6.88 5.48 -6.68
N PHE A 31 -7.02 4.79 -5.54
CA PHE A 31 -7.51 3.40 -5.53
C PHE A 31 -8.90 3.29 -6.18
N LYS A 32 -9.81 4.21 -5.85
CA LYS A 32 -11.17 4.22 -6.39
C LYS A 32 -11.15 4.32 -7.92
N THR A 33 -10.43 5.29 -8.47
CA THR A 33 -10.44 5.55 -9.92
C THR A 33 -9.55 4.59 -10.72
N GLU A 34 -8.41 4.17 -10.17
CA GLU A 34 -7.39 3.42 -10.90
C GLU A 34 -7.43 1.91 -10.68
N LYS A 35 -8.19 1.45 -9.68
CA LYS A 35 -8.31 0.03 -9.36
C LYS A 35 -9.76 -0.41 -9.27
N TYR A 36 -10.54 0.22 -8.39
CA TYR A 36 -11.91 -0.19 -8.14
C TYR A 36 -12.82 0.00 -9.37
N ASP A 37 -12.86 1.22 -9.92
CA ASP A 37 -13.75 1.55 -11.05
C ASP A 37 -13.35 0.91 -12.37
N LYS A 38 -12.09 0.43 -12.48
CA LYS A 38 -11.57 -0.23 -13.68
C LYS A 38 -11.86 -1.71 -13.75
N ASP A 39 -12.32 -2.32 -12.65
CA ASP A 39 -12.63 -3.75 -12.57
C ASP A 39 -13.93 -3.99 -11.78
N PRO A 40 -15.06 -3.45 -12.26
CA PRO A 40 -16.33 -3.52 -11.52
C PRO A 40 -16.79 -4.97 -11.31
N GLU A 41 -16.54 -5.86 -12.27
CA GLU A 41 -16.92 -7.28 -12.17
C GLU A 41 -16.21 -7.95 -10.97
N LEU A 42 -14.89 -7.74 -10.82
CA LEU A 42 -14.15 -8.27 -9.68
C LEU A 42 -14.72 -7.76 -8.35
N TYR A 43 -14.90 -6.45 -8.21
CA TYR A 43 -15.33 -5.87 -6.94
C TYR A 43 -16.81 -6.13 -6.63
N ASP A 44 -17.67 -6.31 -7.64
CA ASP A 44 -19.06 -6.72 -7.46
C ASP A 44 -19.17 -8.15 -6.96
N GLU A 45 -18.31 -9.07 -7.43
CA GLU A 45 -18.25 -10.43 -6.90
C GLU A 45 -17.66 -10.46 -5.49
N LEU A 46 -16.56 -9.75 -5.24
CA LEU A 46 -15.94 -9.65 -3.91
C LEU A 46 -16.85 -8.97 -2.86
N ALA A 47 -17.80 -8.13 -3.29
CA ALA A 47 -18.79 -7.54 -2.39
C ALA A 47 -19.84 -8.55 -1.89
N LYS A 48 -20.05 -9.65 -2.62
CA LYS A 48 -21.00 -10.71 -2.25
C LYS A 48 -20.38 -11.70 -1.28
N ASP A 49 -19.16 -12.15 -1.58
CA ASP A 49 -18.46 -13.15 -0.76
C ASP A 49 -16.94 -13.10 -0.98
N GLN A 50 -16.18 -13.72 -0.07
CA GLN A 50 -14.75 -13.94 -0.20
C GLN A 50 -14.41 -15.44 -0.04
N SER A 51 -13.59 -15.98 -0.95
CA SER A 51 -13.10 -17.36 -0.86
C SER A 51 -11.57 -17.47 -1.04
N PRO A 52 -10.77 -16.78 -0.20
CA PRO A 52 -9.31 -16.75 -0.34
C PRO A 52 -8.72 -18.15 -0.20
N LYS A 53 -7.66 -18.43 -0.98
CA LYS A 53 -6.97 -19.74 -0.95
C LYS A 53 -5.78 -19.76 0.01
N PHE A 54 -5.34 -18.58 0.45
CA PHE A 54 -4.18 -18.42 1.31
C PHE A 54 -4.56 -17.75 2.63
N LEU A 55 -4.01 -18.26 3.73
CA LEU A 55 -3.89 -17.57 5.01
C LEU A 55 -2.42 -17.20 5.19
N VAL A 56 -2.12 -15.91 5.36
CA VAL A 56 -0.72 -15.43 5.44
C VAL A 56 -0.50 -14.66 6.73
N PHE A 57 0.49 -15.11 7.51
CA PHE A 57 1.05 -14.35 8.64
C PHE A 57 2.26 -13.56 8.17
N ALA A 58 2.25 -12.25 8.37
CA ALA A 58 3.35 -11.38 7.98
C ALA A 58 3.68 -10.33 9.06
N CYS A 59 4.89 -9.78 9.01
CA CYS A 59 5.30 -8.78 9.99
C CYS A 59 4.57 -7.46 9.72
N SER A 60 4.25 -6.70 10.77
CA SER A 60 3.71 -5.34 10.67
C SER A 60 4.71 -4.32 10.09
N ASP A 61 5.98 -4.71 9.92
CA ASP A 61 7.02 -3.88 9.30
C ASP A 61 6.56 -3.30 7.95
N SER A 62 6.71 -1.98 7.80
CA SER A 62 6.16 -1.22 6.66
C SER A 62 6.78 -1.60 5.31
N ARG A 63 7.93 -2.28 5.31
CA ARG A 63 8.68 -2.66 4.11
C ARG A 63 8.20 -3.98 3.49
N VAL A 64 7.43 -4.78 4.22
CA VAL A 64 7.08 -6.16 3.84
C VAL A 64 5.58 -6.36 3.68
N CYS A 65 4.94 -5.60 2.78
CA CYS A 65 3.53 -5.79 2.43
C CYS A 65 3.36 -7.07 1.57
N PRO A 66 2.68 -8.13 2.06
CA PRO A 66 2.55 -9.38 1.32
C PRO A 66 1.84 -9.23 -0.02
N SER A 67 0.79 -8.41 -0.07
CA SER A 67 0.05 -8.14 -1.32
C SER A 67 0.95 -7.53 -2.40
N HIS A 68 1.93 -6.71 -2.02
CA HIS A 68 2.87 -6.13 -2.97
C HIS A 68 3.98 -7.11 -3.37
N ILE A 69 4.60 -7.80 -2.40
CA ILE A 69 5.73 -8.70 -2.65
C ILE A 69 5.30 -9.93 -3.45
N LEU A 70 4.13 -10.49 -3.15
CA LEU A 70 3.63 -11.71 -3.77
C LEU A 70 2.63 -11.43 -4.91
N ASN A 71 2.36 -10.15 -5.20
CA ASN A 71 1.40 -9.71 -6.21
C ASN A 71 -0.03 -10.31 -6.00
N PHE A 72 -0.48 -10.43 -4.75
CA PHE A 72 -1.85 -10.86 -4.49
C PHE A 72 -2.86 -9.82 -4.96
N GLN A 73 -3.87 -10.31 -5.68
CA GLN A 73 -5.06 -9.58 -6.05
C GLN A 73 -6.07 -9.56 -4.89
N PRO A 74 -7.01 -8.60 -4.89
CA PRO A 74 -8.12 -8.58 -3.94
C PRO A 74 -8.85 -9.94 -3.91
N GLY A 75 -9.05 -10.49 -2.72
CA GLY A 75 -9.73 -11.78 -2.52
C GLY A 75 -8.84 -13.02 -2.55
N GLU A 76 -7.55 -12.94 -2.91
CA GLU A 76 -6.70 -14.14 -3.00
C GLU A 76 -6.20 -14.63 -1.64
N ALA A 77 -5.88 -13.71 -0.72
CA ALA A 77 -5.27 -14.03 0.57
C ALA A 77 -5.98 -13.34 1.74
N PHE A 78 -6.23 -14.11 2.80
CA PHE A 78 -6.60 -13.59 4.11
C PHE A 78 -5.32 -13.30 4.90
N LEU A 79 -5.11 -12.05 5.31
CA LEU A 79 -3.84 -11.58 5.86
C LEU A 79 -3.94 -11.28 7.35
N VAL A 80 -3.01 -11.83 8.14
CA VAL A 80 -2.77 -11.43 9.53
C VAL A 80 -1.41 -10.77 9.61
N ARG A 81 -1.35 -9.54 10.14
CA ARG A 81 -0.10 -8.80 10.34
C ARG A 81 0.10 -8.42 11.79
N ASN A 82 1.17 -8.92 12.40
CA ASN A 82 1.52 -8.62 13.79
C ASN A 82 3.04 -8.46 13.98
N ILE A 83 3.46 -8.14 15.20
CA ILE A 83 4.88 -8.00 15.54
C ILE A 83 5.57 -9.35 15.35
N ALA A 84 6.62 -9.37 14.52
CA ALA A 84 7.42 -10.55 14.22
C ALA A 84 6.62 -11.75 13.66
N ASN A 85 5.46 -11.53 13.02
CA ASN A 85 4.65 -12.57 12.37
C ASN A 85 4.42 -13.81 13.25
N MET A 86 4.20 -13.58 14.54
CA MET A 86 4.07 -14.65 15.52
C MET A 86 2.72 -15.36 15.39
N VAL A 87 2.77 -16.67 15.51
CA VAL A 87 1.61 -17.55 15.61
C VAL A 87 1.70 -18.22 16.98
N PRO A 88 0.98 -17.71 18.00
CA PRO A 88 1.02 -18.31 19.33
C PRO A 88 0.39 -19.71 19.30
N PRO A 89 0.74 -20.59 20.24
CA PRO A 89 0.02 -21.84 20.43
C PRO A 89 -1.43 -21.55 20.80
N TYR A 90 -2.31 -22.50 20.53
CA TYR A 90 -3.70 -22.42 20.95
C TYR A 90 -3.81 -22.46 22.47
N ASP A 91 -4.64 -21.59 23.04
CA ASP A 91 -4.95 -21.48 24.46
C ASP A 91 -6.48 -21.50 24.61
N GLN A 92 -7.01 -22.46 25.37
CA GLN A 92 -8.45 -22.80 25.44
C GLN A 92 -9.21 -22.02 26.50
#